data_AF-A0A133V6P6-F1
#
_entry.id   AF-A0A133V6P6-F1
#
_cell.length_a   1.000
_cell.length_b   1.000
_cell.length_c   1.000
_cell.angle_alpha   90.00
_cell.angle_beta   90.00
_cell.angle_gamma   90.00
#
_symmetry.space_group_name_H-M   'P 1'
#
loop_
_entity.id
_entity.type
_entity.pdbx_description
1 polymer ?
#
loop_
_entity_poly.entity_id
_entity_poly.type
_entity_poly.pdbx_seq_one_letter_code
_entity_poly.pdbx_strand_id
1 'polypeptide(L)'
;ITSLWDADGSIPADKTKGLGFRGEITQSYNPESGENGIRLLKEMRDSLEKHWKIRSNLRPVRKGDYKKSYETKKPRYILHISQNDLSKFAKELGTYLEHPSKRNRMLKIIENPKKHFAEVTEV
;
A
#
# COMPACT_ATOMS: atom_id res chain seq x y z
N ILE A 1 -11.82 6.11 -2.31
CA ILE A 1 -10.42 5.61 -2.17
C ILE A 1 -9.88 5.91 -0.77
N THR A 2 -9.95 7.15 -0.30
CA THR A 2 -9.40 7.57 1.00
C THR A 2 -10.02 6.87 2.21
N SER A 3 -11.35 6.81 2.34
CA SER A 3 -12.00 6.16 3.48
C SER A 3 -11.63 4.67 3.61
N LEU A 4 -11.42 3.99 2.48
CA LEU A 4 -10.95 2.60 2.48
C LEU A 4 -9.47 2.50 2.88
N TRP A 5 -8.65 3.48 2.52
CA TRP A 5 -7.26 3.56 3.00
C TRP A 5 -7.19 3.83 4.52
N ASP A 6 -8.10 4.64 5.05
CA ASP A 6 -8.22 4.86 6.49
C ASP A 6 -8.68 3.59 7.23
N ALA A 7 -9.50 2.74 6.61
CA ALA A 7 -9.90 1.45 7.17
C ALA A 7 -8.81 0.36 7.01
N ASP A 8 -8.46 0.01 5.78
CA ASP A 8 -7.71 -1.21 5.43
C ASP A 8 -6.30 -0.96 4.90
N GLY A 9 -5.98 0.30 4.65
CA GLY A 9 -4.69 0.71 4.13
C GLY A 9 -3.59 0.75 5.19
N SER A 10 -2.38 0.31 4.82
CA SER A 10 -1.20 0.38 5.68
C SER A 10 -0.04 1.07 4.95
N ILE A 11 0.76 1.80 5.75
CA ILE A 11 2.02 2.41 5.32
C ILE A 11 3.14 1.83 6.18
N PRO A 12 3.50 0.54 6.05
CA PRO A 12 4.58 -0.05 6.84
C PRO A 12 5.92 0.57 6.46
N ALA A 13 6.86 0.52 7.42
CA ALA A 13 8.25 0.80 7.12
C ALA A 13 8.81 -0.34 6.26
N ASP A 14 9.40 -0.01 5.11
CA ASP A 14 10.03 -0.97 4.24
C ASP A 14 11.53 -1.05 4.57
N LYS A 15 11.89 -2.10 5.31
CA LYS A 15 13.27 -2.37 5.70
C LYS A 15 14.10 -2.99 4.57
N THR A 16 13.46 -3.39 3.47
CA THR A 16 14.17 -3.92 2.31
C THR A 16 14.83 -2.76 1.57
N LYS A 17 16.16 -2.82 1.37
CA LYS A 17 16.93 -1.91 0.49
C LYS A 17 16.69 -0.40 0.71
N GLY A 18 16.57 0.07 1.95
CA GLY A 18 16.48 1.51 2.24
C GLY A 18 15.22 2.21 1.70
N LEU A 19 14.19 1.46 1.30
CA LEU A 19 12.99 2.01 0.66
C LEU A 19 12.12 2.84 1.63
N GLY A 20 12.34 2.72 2.94
CA GLY A 20 11.78 3.57 3.99
C GLY A 20 10.33 3.26 4.30
N PHE A 21 9.42 3.47 3.35
CA PHE A 21 7.99 3.18 3.49
C PHE A 21 7.43 2.51 2.24
N ARG A 22 6.34 1.76 2.44
CA ARG A 22 5.57 1.11 1.40
C ARG A 22 4.10 1.44 1.58
N GLY A 23 3.36 1.73 0.51
CA GLY A 23 1.90 1.84 0.57
C GLY A 23 1.26 0.52 0.14
N GLU A 24 0.53 -0.15 1.04
CA GLU A 24 -0.22 -1.35 0.67
C GLU A 24 -1.65 -1.39 1.23
N ILE A 25 -2.60 -1.90 0.43
CA ILE A 25 -3.93 -2.30 0.92
C ILE A 25 -3.97 -3.80 0.96
N THR A 26 -4.31 -4.30 2.12
CA THR A 26 -4.33 -5.71 2.39
C THR A 26 -5.77 -6.19 2.41
N GLN A 27 -6.12 -7.17 1.57
CA GLN A 27 -7.47 -7.73 1.57
C GLN A 27 -7.85 -8.23 2.96
N SER A 28 -9.07 -7.95 3.45
CA SER A 28 -9.54 -8.45 4.74
C SER A 28 -9.63 -9.99 4.78
N TYR A 29 -9.68 -10.57 5.98
CA TYR A 29 -9.65 -12.03 6.20
C TYR A 29 -10.96 -12.73 5.82
N ASN A 30 -12.08 -12.01 5.59
CA ASN A 30 -13.39 -12.63 5.44
C ASN A 30 -13.48 -13.50 4.16
N PRO A 31 -13.60 -14.86 4.28
CA PRO A 31 -13.59 -15.77 3.14
C PRO A 31 -14.79 -15.59 2.19
N GLU A 32 -15.97 -15.23 2.72
CA GLU A 32 -17.17 -14.94 1.93
C GLU A 32 -17.01 -13.68 1.07
N SER A 33 -16.07 -12.81 1.44
CA SER A 33 -15.73 -11.59 0.71
C SER A 33 -14.57 -11.77 -0.28
N GLY A 34 -14.07 -13.00 -0.49
CA GLY A 34 -12.84 -13.26 -1.25
C GLY A 34 -12.86 -12.74 -2.70
N GLU A 35 -13.91 -13.03 -3.47
CA GLU A 35 -14.02 -12.60 -4.87
C GLU A 35 -14.37 -11.11 -4.99
N ASN A 36 -15.28 -10.62 -4.14
CA ASN A 36 -15.64 -9.21 -4.08
C ASN A 36 -14.46 -8.33 -3.64
N GLY A 37 -13.62 -8.82 -2.73
CA GLY A 37 -12.40 -8.13 -2.29
C GLY A 37 -11.34 -8.06 -3.40
N ILE A 38 -11.17 -9.12 -4.20
CA ILE A 38 -10.27 -9.07 -5.36
C ILE A 38 -10.79 -8.08 -6.41
N ARG A 39 -12.10 -8.09 -6.68
CA ARG A 39 -12.72 -7.14 -7.61
C ARG A 39 -12.50 -5.70 -7.14
N LEU A 40 -12.74 -5.42 -5.85
CA LEU A 40 -12.50 -4.10 -5.26
C LEU A 40 -11.03 -3.67 -5.43
N LEU A 41 -10.06 -4.53 -5.12
CA LEU A 41 -8.65 -4.20 -5.27
C LEU A 41 -8.24 -3.94 -6.75
N LYS A 42 -8.86 -4.64 -7.71
CA LYS A 42 -8.68 -4.37 -9.15
C LYS A 42 -9.26 -3.02 -9.55
N GLU A 43 -10.50 -2.73 -9.17
CA GLU A 43 -11.16 -1.45 -9.45
C GLU A 43 -10.38 -0.28 -8.84
N MET A 44 -9.80 -0.46 -7.66
CA MET A 44 -8.93 0.53 -7.04
C MET A 44 -7.64 0.75 -7.81
N ARG A 45 -6.94 -0.33 -8.20
CA ARG A 45 -5.73 -0.23 -9.03
C ARG A 45 -6.02 0.57 -10.29
N ASP A 46 -7.12 0.24 -10.97
CA ASP A 46 -7.52 0.87 -12.22
C ASP A 46 -7.92 2.33 -11.99
N SER A 47 -8.55 2.65 -10.87
CA SER A 47 -8.90 4.03 -10.48
C SER A 47 -7.65 4.87 -10.15
N LEU A 48 -6.68 4.31 -9.42
CA LEU A 48 -5.41 4.97 -9.11
C LEU A 48 -4.64 5.33 -10.38
N GLU A 49 -4.58 4.41 -11.33
CA GLU A 49 -3.92 4.65 -12.62
C GLU A 49 -4.71 5.67 -13.44
N LYS A 50 -6.02 5.50 -13.57
CA LYS A 50 -6.86 6.38 -14.41
C LYS A 50 -6.86 7.82 -13.92
N HIS A 51 -7.15 8.02 -12.63
CA HIS A 51 -7.44 9.34 -12.06
C HIS A 51 -6.21 10.04 -11.50
N TRP A 52 -5.28 9.29 -10.90
CA TRP A 52 -4.10 9.87 -10.26
C TRP A 52 -2.80 9.55 -10.97
N LYS A 53 -2.82 8.75 -12.05
CA LYS A 53 -1.61 8.26 -12.75
C LYS A 53 -0.60 7.67 -11.76
N ILE A 54 -1.11 6.82 -10.87
CA ILE A 54 -0.33 6.12 -9.85
C ILE A 54 -0.35 4.63 -10.19
N ARG A 55 0.82 4.10 -10.49
CA ARG A 55 0.98 2.67 -10.78
C ARG A 55 0.90 1.89 -9.49
N SER A 56 0.20 0.77 -9.58
CA SER A 56 0.08 -0.18 -8.49
C SER A 56 -0.01 -1.60 -9.03
N ASN A 57 0.37 -2.57 -8.22
CA ASN A 57 0.37 -3.98 -8.58
C ASN A 57 -0.39 -4.81 -7.56
N LEU A 58 -1.09 -5.84 -8.03
CA LEU A 58 -1.69 -6.85 -7.16
C LEU A 58 -0.71 -8.00 -7.01
N ARG A 59 -0.21 -8.20 -5.80
CA ARG A 59 0.63 -9.36 -5.48
C ARG A 59 -0.18 -10.39 -4.68
N PRO A 60 -0.03 -11.70 -4.92
CA PRO A 60 -0.62 -12.70 -4.08
C PRO A 60 0.01 -12.67 -2.67
N VAL A 61 -0.80 -12.93 -1.66
CA VAL A 61 -0.36 -13.17 -0.28
C VAL A 61 0.45 -14.47 -0.26
N ARG A 62 1.65 -14.42 0.33
CA ARG A 62 2.53 -15.56 0.56
C ARG A 62 2.61 -15.89 2.05
N LYS A 63 3.03 -17.12 2.35
CA LYS A 63 3.35 -17.55 3.72
C LYS A 63 4.42 -16.61 4.30
N GLY A 64 4.11 -15.95 5.41
CA GLY A 64 4.98 -14.95 6.05
C GLY A 64 4.58 -13.49 5.85
N ASP A 65 3.66 -13.17 4.91
CA ASP A 65 3.14 -11.80 4.77
C ASP A 65 2.30 -11.36 6.00
N TYR A 66 1.79 -12.32 6.77
CA TYR A 66 1.09 -12.06 8.04
C TYR A 66 1.79 -12.76 9.19
N LYS A 67 1.83 -12.09 10.35
CA LYS A 67 2.33 -12.63 11.63
C LYS A 67 1.62 -13.93 12.05
N LYS A 68 0.40 -14.13 11.56
CA LYS A 68 -0.37 -15.36 11.74
C LYS A 68 -0.54 -16.01 10.37
N SER A 69 0.14 -17.13 10.16
CA SER A 69 -0.06 -17.97 8.99
C SER A 69 -1.41 -18.67 9.12
N TYR A 70 -2.31 -18.39 8.20
CA TYR A 70 -3.59 -19.08 8.11
C TYR A 70 -3.67 -19.82 6.78
N GLU A 71 -4.09 -21.07 6.81
CA GLU A 71 -4.47 -21.79 5.59
C GLU A 71 -5.66 -21.06 4.97
N THR A 72 -5.48 -20.58 3.74
CA THR A 72 -6.53 -19.87 3.00
C THR A 72 -6.99 -20.76 1.86
N LYS A 73 -8.28 -21.10 1.83
CA LYS A 73 -8.90 -21.90 0.78
C LYS A 73 -9.02 -21.15 -0.56
N LYS A 74 -8.89 -19.82 -0.56
CA LYS A 74 -8.96 -18.94 -1.74
C LYS A 74 -7.74 -18.02 -1.81
N PRO A 75 -7.23 -17.68 -3.02
CA PRO A 75 -6.09 -16.78 -3.17
C PRO A 75 -6.45 -15.38 -2.65
N ARG A 76 -5.54 -14.78 -1.87
CA ARG A 76 -5.67 -13.40 -1.37
C ARG A 76 -4.63 -12.52 -2.04
N TYR A 77 -4.96 -11.24 -2.20
CA TYR A 77 -4.08 -10.27 -2.83
C TYR A 77 -3.82 -9.06 -1.95
N ILE A 78 -2.68 -8.43 -2.18
CA ILE A 78 -2.28 -7.15 -1.61
C ILE A 78 -2.10 -6.19 -2.78
N LEU A 79 -2.75 -5.03 -2.71
CA LEU A 79 -2.52 -3.94 -3.65
C LEU A 79 -1.32 -3.14 -3.15
N HIS A 80 -0.27 -3.08 -3.95
CA HIS A 80 0.98 -2.42 -3.65
C HIS A 80 1.15 -1.19 -4.54
N ILE A 81 1.36 -0.02 -3.94
CA ILE A 81 1.68 1.21 -4.67
C ILE A 81 3.14 1.16 -5.12
N SER A 82 3.40 1.51 -6.37
CA SER A 82 4.77 1.59 -6.90
C SER A 82 5.61 2.59 -6.09
N GLN A 83 6.85 2.22 -5.75
CA GLN A 83 7.73 3.09 -4.98
C GLN A 83 7.97 4.45 -5.68
N ASN A 84 8.10 4.43 -7.01
CA ASN A 84 8.31 5.63 -7.81
C ASN A 84 7.14 6.63 -7.71
N ASP A 85 5.93 6.11 -7.43
CA ASP A 85 4.72 6.91 -7.39
C ASP A 85 4.24 7.13 -5.94
N LEU A 86 5.00 6.64 -4.94
CA LEU A 86 4.62 6.67 -3.52
C LEU A 86 4.51 8.10 -2.97
N SER A 87 5.43 9.00 -3.34
CA SER A 87 5.34 10.41 -2.93
C SER A 87 4.18 11.14 -3.59
N LYS A 88 3.84 10.79 -4.83
CA LYS A 88 2.65 11.32 -5.51
C LYS A 88 1.38 10.83 -4.82
N PHE A 89 1.33 9.53 -4.56
CA PHE A 89 0.25 8.89 -3.81
C PHE A 89 0.05 9.51 -2.42
N ALA A 90 1.13 9.77 -1.68
CA ALA A 90 1.07 10.42 -0.38
C ALA A 90 0.51 11.84 -0.46
N LYS A 91 0.84 12.61 -1.50
CA LYS A 91 0.28 13.95 -1.73
C LYS A 91 -1.22 13.92 -2.02
N GLU A 92 -1.66 13.02 -2.91
CA GLU A 92 -3.08 12.90 -3.29
C GLU A 92 -3.95 12.36 -2.16
N LEU A 93 -3.44 11.40 -1.39
CA LEU A 93 -4.21 10.74 -0.32
C LEU A 93 -4.12 11.51 1.01
N GLY A 94 -2.94 12.02 1.34
CA GLY A 94 -2.63 12.62 2.64
C GLY A 94 -3.44 13.88 2.97
N THR A 95 -3.98 14.55 1.96
CA THR A 95 -4.92 15.68 2.11
C THR A 95 -6.26 15.27 2.71
N TYR A 96 -6.64 14.00 2.57
CA TYR A 96 -7.98 13.51 2.93
C TYR A 96 -7.97 12.49 4.08
N LEU A 97 -6.79 12.03 4.53
CA LEU A 97 -6.68 11.05 5.62
C LEU A 97 -7.02 11.67 6.98
N GLU A 98 -7.96 11.06 7.69
CA GLU A 98 -8.35 11.49 9.03
C GLU A 98 -7.46 10.87 10.10
N HIS A 99 -6.92 9.67 9.86
CA HIS A 99 -6.17 8.93 10.88
C HIS A 99 -4.78 9.57 11.16
N PRO A 100 -4.49 10.09 12.38
CA PRO A 100 -3.29 10.90 12.64
C PRO A 100 -1.96 10.19 12.36
N SER A 101 -1.83 8.91 12.76
CA SER A 101 -0.62 8.11 12.49
C SER A 101 -0.36 7.88 10.99
N LYS A 102 -1.42 7.65 10.20
CA LYS A 102 -1.32 7.45 8.75
C LYS A 102 -0.95 8.76 8.07
N ARG A 103 -1.58 9.88 8.49
CA ARG A 103 -1.25 11.23 8.04
C ARG A 103 0.22 11.58 8.30
N ASN A 104 0.73 11.33 9.51
CA ASN A 104 2.14 11.57 9.84
C ASN A 104 3.11 10.75 8.98
N ARG A 105 2.77 9.50 8.64
CA ARG A 105 3.59 8.69 7.73
C ARG A 105 3.56 9.22 6.31
N MET A 106 2.40 9.68 5.81
CA MET A 106 2.32 10.33 4.51
C MET A 106 3.16 11.61 4.46
N LEU A 107 3.13 12.44 5.50
CA LEU A 107 3.98 13.64 5.57
C LEU A 107 5.47 13.29 5.48
N LYS A 108 5.93 12.26 6.19
CA LYS A 108 7.33 11.81 6.12
C LYS A 108 7.75 11.37 4.70
N ILE A 109 6.85 10.70 3.97
CA ILE A 109 7.07 10.30 2.57
C ILE A 109 7.16 11.53 1.65
N ILE A 110 6.36 12.56 1.92
CA ILE A 110 6.34 13.82 1.15
C ILE A 110 7.60 14.65 1.42
N GLU A 111 8.06 14.71 2.67
CA GLU A 111 9.22 15.47 3.11
C GLU A 111 10.54 14.83 2.65
N ASN A 112 10.60 13.50 2.54
CA ASN A 112 11.83 12.77 2.22
C ASN A 112 11.72 11.90 0.95
N PRO A 113 11.28 12.43 -0.21
CA PRO A 113 11.05 11.63 -1.41
C PRO A 113 12.34 11.01 -1.96
N LYS A 114 13.51 11.59 -1.66
CA LYS A 114 14.84 11.21 -2.17
C LYS A 114 15.65 10.29 -1.26
N LYS A 115 15.42 10.26 0.06
CA LYS A 115 16.12 9.31 0.96
C LYS A 115 15.76 7.85 0.68
N HIS A 116 14.70 7.62 -0.09
CA HIS A 116 14.24 6.31 -0.54
C HIS A 116 15.06 5.71 -1.69
N PHE A 117 16.05 6.45 -2.24
CA PHE A 117 16.90 5.98 -3.35
C PHE A 117 18.42 6.03 -3.07
N ALA A 118 18.88 6.76 -2.04
CA ALA A 118 20.29 7.16 -1.95
C ALA A 118 21.12 6.56 -0.78
N GLU A 119 20.53 5.90 0.23
CA GLU A 119 21.32 5.27 1.31
C GLU A 119 21.85 3.85 0.95
N VAL A 120 22.10 3.54 -0.33
CA VAL A 120 22.63 2.23 -0.77
C VAL A 120 23.82 2.36 -1.74
N THR A 121 24.53 3.49 -1.73
CA THR A 121 25.75 3.63 -2.55
C THR A 121 26.99 3.95 -1.72
N GLU A 122 27.08 3.45 -0.49
CA GLU A 122 28.35 3.40 0.25
C GLU A 122 28.43 2.11 1.07
N VAL A 123 28.97 1.06 0.44
CA VAL A 123 29.91 0.10 1.05
C VAL A 123 30.96 -0.22 0.00
#